data_AF-A0A3M1B600-F1
#
_entry.id   AF-A0A3M1B600-F1
#
_cell.length_a   1.000
_cell.length_b   1.000
_cell.length_c   1.000
_cell.angle_alpha   90.00
_cell.angle_beta   90.00
_cell.angle_gamma   90.00
#
_symmetry.space_group_name_H-M   'P 1'
#
loop_
_entity.id
_entity.type
_entity.pdbx_description
1 polymer ?
#
loop_
_entity_poly.entity_id
_entity_poly.type
_entity_poly.pdbx_seq_one_letter_code
_entity_poly.pdbx_strand_id
1 'polypeptide(L)'
;PQRSLQLTRGNRGSDRNPFYSSFHNINVDVDRIDFLIDKDSIYFNKQGLGYNKREVPVVFESLNYFEESDYRRLQNIATTNPIALLKIAYEETGERVFDADRLARKLNPNFSVENINSLLYDLVSKGFVNYDAEKQQVELKDKVFLYADASQKKVDYDNLKIISETKETNAEFDLVNQIMQINGVTSIELSATQRVGLRPFGNSIRMRRNRDFDFDGRLFAGFTAFSGKDFHFEYDKFQVVMDSVRFFDVFLPTGEVSKNGQPVANSIGSRIEHLTGVLLIDAPNNKSGKDDIEIFPNLESKEPSYVFYDYEGTKGGAYTRDSFYFKLDPFSLKRLDKIRASDLEFDGEMVSAGIFPVFREKLLLQEDTSLGFITNTPAGGFPTYQGKGNFKGEISLSNKGFLGSGTLSYLGAVVHSEDLVFMPKQLTGSAKEFNLAETRTAELEVPKAHGVDVQIDWQPYLDSMYVTSKEAPFELFQEGLHTLKGTLILTPGG
;
A
#
# COMPACT_ATOMS: atom_id res chain seq x y z
N PRO A 1 33.10 36.18 -5.70
CA PRO A 1 33.58 35.09 -4.81
C PRO A 1 32.40 34.47 -4.06
N GLN A 2 32.18 33.16 -4.21
CA GLN A 2 31.15 32.44 -3.47
C GLN A 2 31.73 32.04 -2.10
N ARG A 3 31.07 32.43 -1.00
CA ARG A 3 31.47 32.03 0.35
C ARG A 3 30.98 30.60 0.61
N SER A 4 31.90 29.72 0.97
CA SER A 4 31.60 28.33 1.29
C SER A 4 32.43 27.84 2.48
N LEU A 5 31.79 27.04 3.35
CA LEU A 5 32.45 26.26 4.39
C LEU A 5 32.42 24.79 3.98
N GLN A 6 33.56 24.12 4.05
CA GLN A 6 33.66 22.69 3.79
C GLN A 6 34.05 21.97 5.07
N LEU A 7 33.32 20.89 5.39
CA LEU A 7 33.56 20.02 6.52
C LEU A 7 33.85 18.62 5.97
N THR A 8 34.95 18.02 6.39
CA THR A 8 35.32 16.66 5.99
C THR A 8 35.64 15.84 7.22
N ARG A 9 35.21 14.58 7.25
CA ARG A 9 35.67 13.64 8.27
C ARG A 9 37.16 13.38 8.09
N GLY A 10 37.88 13.30 9.21
CA GLY A 10 39.32 13.07 9.17
C GLY A 10 39.65 11.63 8.74
N ASN A 11 40.91 11.42 8.36
CA ASN A 11 41.41 10.11 7.96
C ASN A 11 41.82 9.23 9.15
N ARG A 12 41.98 9.82 10.35
CA ARG A 12 42.29 9.10 11.59
C ARG A 12 41.02 8.48 12.14
N GLY A 13 41.12 7.30 12.77
CA GLY A 13 39.97 6.63 13.38
C GLY A 13 39.23 7.47 14.43
N SER A 14 39.94 8.36 15.14
CA SER A 14 39.38 9.32 16.11
C SER A 14 38.52 10.43 15.48
N ASP A 15 38.69 10.68 14.19
CA ASP A 15 38.10 11.85 13.49
C ASP A 15 36.95 11.41 12.56
N ARG A 16 36.47 10.17 12.76
CA ARG A 16 35.43 9.53 11.98
C ARG A 16 34.06 9.66 12.65
N ASN A 17 33.80 10.62 13.54
CA ASN A 17 32.44 10.83 14.03
C ASN A 17 31.47 11.12 12.87
N PRO A 18 30.22 10.62 12.93
CA PRO A 18 29.19 11.07 12.00
C PRO A 18 28.84 12.55 12.28
N PHE A 19 28.34 13.23 11.27
CA PHE A 19 27.78 14.57 11.47
C PHE A 19 26.44 14.47 12.17
N TYR A 20 26.14 15.46 13.00
CA TYR A 20 24.89 15.51 13.77
C TYR A 20 24.00 16.64 13.28
N SER A 21 22.74 16.34 13.00
CA SER A 21 21.73 17.34 12.65
C SER A 21 20.62 17.36 13.72
N SER A 22 20.68 18.35 14.60
CA SER A 22 19.69 18.56 15.67
C SER A 22 18.30 18.93 15.15
N PHE A 23 18.21 19.63 14.00
CA PHE A 23 16.93 20.00 13.41
C PHE A 23 16.13 18.78 12.94
N HIS A 24 16.83 17.83 12.31
CA HIS A 24 16.24 16.61 11.78
C HIS A 24 16.25 15.45 12.79
N ASN A 25 17.02 15.51 13.89
CA ASN A 25 17.24 14.41 14.83
C ASN A 25 17.85 13.15 14.18
N ILE A 26 18.96 13.34 13.45
CA ILE A 26 19.69 12.26 12.78
C ILE A 26 21.21 12.41 12.92
N ASN A 27 21.90 11.28 12.82
CA ASN A 27 23.31 11.20 12.48
C ASN A 27 23.45 11.02 10.96
N VAL A 28 24.46 11.66 10.36
CA VAL A 28 24.77 11.55 8.93
C VAL A 28 26.19 11.04 8.75
N ASP A 29 26.30 9.81 8.28
CA ASP A 29 27.57 9.19 7.88
C ASP A 29 27.90 9.62 6.45
N VAL A 30 28.68 10.69 6.33
CA VAL A 30 29.17 11.25 5.07
C VAL A 30 30.60 11.72 5.22
N ASP A 31 31.42 11.56 4.19
CA ASP A 31 32.81 12.01 4.23
C ASP A 31 32.96 13.53 4.09
N ARG A 32 32.02 14.20 3.40
CA ARG A 32 32.07 15.63 3.11
C ARG A 32 30.69 16.32 3.16
N ILE A 33 30.67 17.48 3.81
CA ILE A 33 29.58 18.45 3.77
C ILE A 33 30.09 19.78 3.22
N ASP A 34 29.34 20.38 2.30
CA ASP A 34 29.64 21.68 1.72
C ASP A 34 28.49 22.66 2.04
N PHE A 35 28.74 23.64 2.90
CA PHE A 35 27.79 24.73 3.20
C PHE A 35 28.07 25.93 2.30
N LEU A 36 27.13 26.24 1.41
CA LEU A 36 27.18 27.39 0.52
C LEU A 36 26.39 28.54 1.16
N ILE A 37 27.10 29.41 1.86
CA ILE A 37 26.52 30.49 2.67
C ILE A 37 25.64 31.41 1.83
N ASP A 38 26.10 31.79 0.64
CA ASP A 38 25.36 32.71 -0.22
C ASP A 38 24.12 32.09 -0.90
N LYS A 39 23.94 30.77 -0.77
CA LYS A 39 22.76 30.05 -1.29
C LYS A 39 21.84 29.54 -0.19
N ASP A 40 22.22 29.71 1.08
CA ASP A 40 21.50 29.12 2.20
C ASP A 40 21.27 27.61 2.02
N SER A 41 22.28 26.88 1.53
CA SER A 41 22.17 25.45 1.22
C SER A 41 23.36 24.64 1.74
N ILE A 42 23.08 23.49 2.34
CA ILE A 42 24.08 22.52 2.80
C ILE A 42 23.99 21.27 1.92
N TYR A 43 25.09 20.87 1.31
CA TYR A 43 25.17 19.67 0.47
C TYR A 43 25.92 18.55 1.16
N PHE A 44 25.39 17.33 1.06
CA PHE A 44 26.00 16.11 1.58
C PHE A 44 26.57 15.33 0.40
N ASN A 45 27.90 15.13 0.41
CA ASN A 45 28.64 14.54 -0.70
C ASN A 45 28.30 15.17 -2.06
N LYS A 46 28.43 16.50 -2.15
CA LYS A 46 28.17 17.25 -3.39
C LYS A 46 28.99 16.69 -4.55
N GLN A 47 28.36 16.26 -5.64
CA GLN A 47 29.08 15.80 -6.83
C GLN A 47 29.30 16.94 -7.82
N GLY A 48 30.49 16.96 -8.43
CA GLY A 48 30.85 17.95 -9.46
C GLY A 48 30.35 17.58 -10.86
N LEU A 49 30.55 18.47 -11.82
CA LEU A 49 30.32 18.21 -13.24
C LEU A 49 31.55 17.46 -13.79
N GLY A 50 31.43 16.16 -14.06
CA GLY A 50 32.53 15.34 -14.60
C GLY A 50 32.12 13.87 -14.82
N TYR A 51 32.95 13.12 -15.56
CA TYR A 51 32.67 11.73 -15.95
C TYR A 51 33.10 10.68 -14.91
N ASN A 52 33.97 11.04 -13.95
CA ASN A 52 34.47 10.14 -12.89
C ASN A 52 33.62 10.22 -11.60
N LYS A 53 32.29 10.18 -11.72
CA LYS A 53 31.41 10.14 -10.55
C LYS A 53 31.41 8.73 -9.96
N ARG A 54 31.68 8.62 -8.66
CA ARG A 54 31.60 7.35 -7.92
C ARG A 54 30.31 7.32 -7.12
N GLU A 55 29.69 6.15 -7.04
CA GLU A 55 28.64 5.91 -6.06
C GLU A 55 29.30 5.89 -4.69
N VAL A 56 28.91 6.83 -3.84
CA VAL A 56 29.37 6.92 -2.45
C VAL A 56 28.13 6.80 -1.58
N PRO A 57 28.02 5.74 -0.76
CA PRO A 57 26.88 5.59 0.12
C PRO A 57 26.94 6.66 1.22
N VAL A 58 25.82 7.32 1.45
CA VAL A 58 25.60 8.22 2.59
C VAL A 58 24.47 7.65 3.42
N VAL A 59 24.67 7.55 4.73
CA VAL A 59 23.67 7.00 5.66
C VAL A 59 23.12 8.11 6.53
N PHE A 60 21.81 8.27 6.53
CA PHE A 60 21.07 9.13 7.45
C PHE A 60 20.36 8.23 8.46
N GLU A 61 20.77 8.29 9.73
CA GLU A 61 20.35 7.37 10.79
C GLU A 61 19.62 8.16 11.88
N SER A 62 18.43 7.71 12.30
CA SER A 62 17.73 8.30 13.44
C SER A 62 18.57 8.24 14.71
N LEU A 63 18.47 9.27 15.57
CA LEU A 63 19.07 9.20 16.91
C LEU A 63 18.45 8.13 17.80
N ASN A 64 17.26 7.64 17.45
CA ASN A 64 16.55 6.57 18.13
C ASN A 64 16.68 5.22 17.40
N TYR A 65 17.54 5.14 16.37
CA TYR A 65 17.81 3.89 15.66
C TYR A 65 18.43 2.85 16.60
N PHE A 66 17.91 1.63 16.55
CA PHE A 66 18.55 0.48 17.18
C PHE A 66 18.36 -0.78 16.33
N GLU A 67 19.44 -1.56 16.23
CA GLU A 67 19.41 -2.87 15.62
C GLU A 67 20.18 -3.86 16.50
N GLU A 68 19.53 -4.95 16.89
CA GLU A 68 20.11 -5.98 17.75
C GLU A 68 21.36 -6.62 17.13
N SER A 69 21.39 -6.75 15.80
CA SER A 69 22.53 -7.30 15.05
C SER A 69 23.79 -6.41 15.20
N ASP A 70 23.62 -5.09 15.19
CA ASP A 70 24.68 -4.11 15.40
C ASP A 70 25.24 -4.19 16.82
N TYR A 71 24.34 -4.30 17.81
CA TYR A 71 24.72 -4.47 19.21
C TYR A 71 25.54 -5.75 19.42
N ARG A 72 25.07 -6.89 18.89
CA ARG A 72 25.79 -8.17 18.98
C ARG A 72 27.13 -8.16 18.24
N ARG A 73 27.20 -7.48 17.09
CA ARG A 73 28.46 -7.34 16.33
C ARG A 73 29.53 -6.60 17.14
N LEU A 74 29.15 -5.59 17.93
CA LEU A 74 30.08 -4.87 18.82
C LEU A 74 30.62 -5.75 19.95
N GLN A 75 29.84 -6.73 20.43
CA GLN A 75 30.33 -7.71 21.40
C GLN A 75 31.35 -8.67 20.76
N ASN A 76 31.12 -9.08 19.51
CA ASN A 76 31.95 -10.05 18.79
C ASN A 76 32.17 -11.33 19.63
N ILE A 77 33.42 -11.72 19.88
CA ILE A 77 33.78 -12.88 20.72
C ILE A 77 33.99 -12.54 22.20
N ALA A 78 33.80 -11.27 22.60
CA ALA A 78 33.98 -10.85 23.98
C ALA A 78 32.84 -11.37 24.88
N THR A 79 33.17 -11.65 26.14
CA THR A 79 32.18 -12.09 27.13
C THR A 79 31.18 -11.01 27.51
N THR A 80 31.58 -9.74 27.40
CA THR A 80 30.77 -8.57 27.75
C THR A 80 30.66 -7.62 26.57
N ASN A 81 29.46 -7.10 26.32
CA ASN A 81 29.26 -6.09 25.29
C ASN A 81 29.90 -4.75 25.72
N PRO A 82 30.74 -4.13 24.87
CA PRO A 82 31.34 -2.83 25.18
C PRO A 82 30.32 -1.74 25.54
N ILE A 83 29.18 -1.67 24.84
CA ILE A 83 28.14 -0.66 25.10
C ILE A 83 27.53 -0.84 26.50
N ALA A 84 27.25 -2.08 26.90
CA ALA A 84 26.76 -2.37 28.26
C ALA A 84 27.78 -1.93 29.33
N LEU A 85 29.05 -2.21 29.11
CA LEU A 85 30.11 -1.83 30.05
C LEU A 85 30.27 -0.32 30.17
N LEU A 86 30.15 0.43 29.06
CA LEU A 86 30.16 1.89 29.09
C LEU A 86 28.98 2.44 29.89
N LYS A 87 27.78 1.86 29.74
CA LYS A 87 26.62 2.22 30.56
C LYS A 87 26.86 1.95 32.04
N ILE A 88 27.45 0.80 32.40
CA ILE A 88 27.79 0.49 33.80
C ILE A 88 28.82 1.48 34.36
N ALA A 89 29.82 1.89 33.57
CA ALA A 89 30.78 2.92 33.99
C ALA A 89 30.12 4.27 34.31
N TYR A 90 29.13 4.67 33.50
CA TYR A 90 28.29 5.82 33.79
C TYR A 90 27.45 5.61 35.06
N GLU A 91 26.77 4.46 35.21
CA GLU A 91 25.89 4.20 36.36
C GLU A 91 26.65 4.19 37.71
N GLU A 92 27.93 3.82 37.72
CA GLU A 92 28.79 3.85 38.92
C GLU A 92 29.20 5.26 39.37
N THR A 93 29.23 6.23 38.45
CA THR A 93 29.89 7.54 38.67
C THR A 93 29.01 8.75 38.40
N GLY A 94 28.02 8.61 37.51
CA GLY A 94 27.29 9.72 36.90
C GLY A 94 28.10 10.50 35.84
N GLU A 95 29.35 10.12 35.57
CA GLU A 95 30.24 10.84 34.66
C GLU A 95 30.06 10.37 33.21
N ARG A 96 30.11 11.31 32.25
CA ARG A 96 30.09 10.99 30.81
C ARG A 96 31.46 11.01 30.16
N VAL A 97 32.49 11.53 30.84
CA VAL A 97 33.85 11.63 30.33
C VAL A 97 34.74 10.75 31.18
N PHE A 98 35.43 9.81 30.55
CA PHE A 98 36.30 8.85 31.21
C PHE A 98 37.71 8.91 30.63
N ASP A 99 38.69 8.60 31.47
CA ASP A 99 40.02 8.22 31.01
C ASP A 99 39.93 6.89 30.23
N ALA A 100 40.59 6.82 29.07
CA ALA A 100 40.57 5.64 28.21
C ALA A 100 41.22 4.43 28.88
N ASP A 101 42.26 4.62 29.72
CA ASP A 101 42.90 3.54 30.47
C ASP A 101 41.95 2.93 31.49
N ARG A 102 41.12 3.77 32.13
CA ARG A 102 40.06 3.29 33.04
C ARG A 102 39.07 2.40 32.33
N LEU A 103 38.63 2.77 31.12
CA LEU A 103 37.72 1.95 30.32
C LEU A 103 38.39 0.67 29.82
N ALA A 104 39.67 0.73 29.43
CA ALA A 104 40.46 -0.44 29.03
C ALA A 104 40.54 -1.47 30.16
N ARG A 105 40.94 -1.04 31.37
CA ARG A 105 41.01 -1.91 32.55
C ARG A 105 39.67 -2.47 32.97
N LYS A 106 38.58 -1.74 32.72
CA LYS A 106 37.23 -2.21 32.99
C LYS A 106 36.81 -3.32 32.01
N LEU A 107 37.21 -3.23 30.74
CA LEU A 107 37.01 -4.30 29.75
C LEU A 107 37.82 -5.55 30.11
N ASN A 108 39.08 -5.36 30.50
CA ASN A 108 39.94 -6.41 31.03
C ASN A 108 41.03 -5.77 31.89
N PRO A 109 41.28 -6.23 33.13
CA PRO A 109 42.29 -5.63 34.01
C PRO A 109 43.71 -5.54 33.43
N ASN A 110 44.02 -6.37 32.43
CA ASN A 110 45.32 -6.41 31.76
C ASN A 110 45.38 -5.57 30.47
N PHE A 111 44.30 -4.89 30.07
CA PHE A 111 44.30 -4.06 28.87
C PHE A 111 44.82 -2.65 29.16
N SER A 112 45.55 -2.12 28.20
CA SER A 112 45.89 -0.71 28.06
C SER A 112 45.03 -0.05 26.96
N VAL A 113 45.16 1.27 26.81
CA VAL A 113 44.50 2.03 25.75
C VAL A 113 44.83 1.48 24.36
N GLU A 114 46.07 1.06 24.12
CA GLU A 114 46.50 0.50 22.83
C GLU A 114 45.72 -0.76 22.46
N ASN A 115 45.34 -1.58 23.45
CA ASN A 115 44.58 -2.80 23.21
C ASN A 115 43.14 -2.53 22.76
N ILE A 116 42.58 -1.36 23.10
CA ILE A 116 41.18 -1.01 22.82
C ILE A 116 41.04 0.07 21.72
N ASN A 117 42.13 0.59 21.16
CA ASN A 117 42.10 1.63 20.13
C ASN A 117 41.18 1.28 18.95
N SER A 118 41.26 0.05 18.42
CA SER A 118 40.40 -0.39 17.31
C SER A 118 38.91 -0.36 17.69
N LEU A 119 38.58 -0.76 18.92
CA LEU A 119 37.22 -0.69 19.44
C LEU A 119 36.77 0.77 19.61
N LEU A 120 37.61 1.63 20.20
CA LEU A 120 37.31 3.05 20.35
C LEU A 120 37.06 3.72 19.00
N TYR A 121 37.89 3.44 17.99
CA TYR A 121 37.69 3.97 16.64
C TYR A 121 36.42 3.45 15.97
N ASP A 122 36.07 2.18 16.17
CA ASP A 122 34.79 1.65 15.67
C ASP A 122 33.60 2.36 16.36
N LEU A 123 33.65 2.53 17.69
CA LEU A 123 32.63 3.25 18.46
C LEU A 123 32.51 4.72 18.05
N VAL A 124 33.63 5.39 17.80
CA VAL A 124 33.67 6.75 17.24
C VAL A 124 32.99 6.79 15.87
N SER A 125 33.37 5.87 14.99
CA SER A 125 32.84 5.82 13.61
C SER A 125 31.32 5.65 13.57
N LYS A 126 30.76 4.96 14.57
CA LYS A 126 29.32 4.68 14.73
C LYS A 126 28.59 5.71 15.60
N GLY A 127 29.28 6.72 16.12
CA GLY A 127 28.72 7.81 16.92
C GLY A 127 28.37 7.45 18.36
N PHE A 128 28.93 6.37 18.92
CA PHE A 128 28.72 5.99 20.32
C PHE A 128 29.53 6.86 21.29
N VAL A 129 30.73 7.27 20.89
CA VAL A 129 31.63 8.05 21.75
C VAL A 129 32.34 9.13 20.94
N ASN A 130 32.80 10.17 21.63
CA ASN A 130 33.92 10.98 21.15
C ASN A 130 35.19 10.49 21.84
N TYR A 131 36.30 10.38 21.10
CA TYR A 131 37.59 9.99 21.66
C TYR A 131 38.65 11.03 21.33
N ASP A 132 39.15 11.72 22.35
CA ASP A 132 40.31 12.60 22.27
C ASP A 132 41.56 11.75 22.52
N ALA A 133 42.25 11.38 21.44
CA ALA A 133 43.44 10.52 21.51
C ALA A 133 44.65 11.23 22.14
N GLU A 134 44.70 12.57 22.12
CA GLU A 134 45.80 13.33 22.73
C GLU A 134 45.65 13.38 24.26
N LYS A 135 44.41 13.57 24.74
CA LYS A 135 44.10 13.57 26.17
C LYS A 135 43.77 12.19 26.73
N GLN A 136 43.66 11.18 25.87
CA GLN A 136 43.15 9.84 26.20
C GLN A 136 41.81 9.89 26.95
N GLN A 137 40.88 10.72 26.46
CA GLN A 137 39.56 10.90 27.06
C GLN A 137 38.45 10.40 26.14
N VAL A 138 37.51 9.64 26.70
CA VAL A 138 36.33 9.10 26.01
C VAL A 138 35.08 9.75 26.58
N GLU A 139 34.32 10.44 25.74
CA GLU A 139 33.01 11.03 26.07
C GLU A 139 31.88 10.12 25.55
N LEU A 140 31.00 9.66 26.43
CA LEU A 140 29.86 8.82 26.09
C LEU A 140 28.70 9.63 25.49
N LYS A 141 28.18 9.20 24.34
CA LYS A 141 26.99 9.79 23.70
C LYS A 141 25.71 9.07 24.09
N ASP A 142 24.57 9.74 23.85
CA ASP A 142 23.24 9.23 24.17
C ASP A 142 22.95 7.86 23.53
N LYS A 143 23.54 7.58 22.36
CA LYS A 143 23.45 6.31 21.64
C LYS A 143 23.92 5.11 22.47
N VAL A 144 24.90 5.29 23.38
CA VAL A 144 25.34 4.22 24.30
C VAL A 144 24.20 3.77 25.20
N PHE A 145 23.50 4.72 25.81
CA PHE A 145 22.39 4.45 26.72
C PHE A 145 21.20 3.86 25.98
N LEU A 146 20.86 4.42 24.81
CA LEU A 146 19.82 3.87 23.93
C LEU A 146 20.09 2.40 23.62
N TYR A 147 21.26 2.04 23.08
CA TYR A 147 21.55 0.66 22.69
C TYR A 147 21.59 -0.30 23.88
N ALA A 148 22.19 0.13 25.01
CA ALA A 148 22.26 -0.70 26.20
C ALA A 148 20.88 -0.95 26.83
N ASP A 149 19.95 0.02 26.78
CA ASP A 149 18.59 -0.16 27.29
C ASP A 149 17.65 -0.84 26.28
N ALA A 150 17.78 -0.55 24.98
CA ALA A 150 16.99 -1.16 23.90
C ALA A 150 17.27 -2.67 23.77
N SER A 151 18.53 -3.09 23.88
CA SER A 151 18.91 -4.52 23.92
C SER A 151 18.29 -5.28 25.11
N GLN A 152 17.93 -4.57 26.17
CA GLN A 152 17.22 -5.10 27.34
C GLN A 152 15.70 -4.85 27.26
N LYS A 153 15.20 -4.33 26.15
CA LYS A 153 13.80 -3.93 25.92
C LYS A 153 13.27 -2.92 26.94
N LYS A 154 14.14 -2.06 27.52
CA LYS A 154 13.76 -1.08 28.54
C LYS A 154 13.20 0.22 27.95
N VAL A 155 13.60 0.58 26.74
CA VAL A 155 13.17 1.79 26.02
C VAL A 155 12.65 1.45 24.63
N ASP A 156 11.76 2.28 24.10
CA ASP A 156 11.33 2.21 22.70
C ASP A 156 12.41 2.79 21.77
N TYR A 157 12.44 2.30 20.54
CA TYR A 157 13.43 2.65 19.51
C TYR A 157 12.81 2.50 18.12
N ASP A 158 13.50 2.98 17.09
CA ASP A 158 13.05 2.88 15.69
C ASP A 158 14.03 2.09 14.82
N ASN A 159 13.57 1.77 13.59
CA ASN A 159 14.36 1.16 12.52
C ASN A 159 14.76 2.17 11.43
N LEU A 160 14.61 3.48 11.68
CA LEU A 160 14.73 4.51 10.66
C LEU A 160 16.20 4.77 10.30
N LYS A 161 16.60 4.16 9.19
CA LYS A 161 17.90 4.34 8.54
C LYS A 161 17.69 4.46 7.04
N ILE A 162 18.20 5.55 6.48
CA ILE A 162 18.04 5.89 5.07
C ILE A 162 19.40 5.81 4.41
N ILE A 163 19.51 4.92 3.43
CA ILE A 163 20.74 4.72 2.65
C ILE A 163 20.55 5.44 1.32
N SER A 164 21.40 6.42 1.06
CA SER A 164 21.48 7.16 -0.19
C SER A 164 22.68 6.63 -0.99
N GLU A 165 22.40 6.01 -2.13
CA GLU A 165 23.43 5.50 -3.04
C GLU A 165 23.15 6.03 -4.45
N THR A 166 23.99 6.94 -4.93
CA THR A 166 23.84 7.61 -6.22
C THR A 166 25.17 8.15 -6.72
N LYS A 167 25.27 8.35 -8.04
CA LYS A 167 26.38 9.07 -8.68
C LYS A 167 26.22 10.58 -8.60
N GLU A 168 25.03 11.07 -8.24
CA GLU A 168 24.75 12.49 -8.09
C GLU A 168 24.94 12.94 -6.64
N THR A 169 24.60 14.18 -6.31
CA THR A 169 24.65 14.66 -4.93
C THR A 169 23.65 13.89 -4.06
N ASN A 170 24.12 13.30 -2.96
CA ASN A 170 23.29 12.46 -2.09
C ASN A 170 22.18 13.24 -1.39
N ALA A 171 22.47 14.42 -0.87
CA ALA A 171 21.44 15.28 -0.31
C ALA A 171 21.74 16.77 -0.39
N GLU A 172 20.69 17.58 -0.41
CA GLU A 172 20.70 19.03 -0.34
C GLU A 172 19.70 19.48 0.73
N PHE A 173 20.19 20.18 1.75
CA PHE A 173 19.36 20.82 2.76
C PHE A 173 19.24 22.31 2.47
N ASP A 174 18.05 22.72 2.08
CA ASP A 174 17.66 24.11 1.89
C ASP A 174 17.33 24.72 3.26
N LEU A 175 18.10 25.72 3.69
CA LEU A 175 17.95 26.36 4.99
C LEU A 175 16.77 27.35 5.04
N VAL A 176 16.27 27.81 3.89
CA VAL A 176 15.13 28.72 3.77
C VAL A 176 13.83 27.94 3.95
N ASN A 177 13.66 26.87 3.18
CA ASN A 177 12.48 26.02 3.22
C ASN A 177 12.54 24.96 4.33
N GLN A 178 13.73 24.75 4.91
CA GLN A 178 14.00 23.74 5.94
C GLN A 178 13.66 22.31 5.50
N ILE A 179 13.94 22.00 4.23
CA ILE A 179 13.72 20.68 3.63
C ILE A 179 15.05 20.11 3.16
N MET A 180 15.35 18.87 3.56
CA MET A 180 16.47 18.09 3.06
C MET A 180 16.00 17.11 1.98
N GLN A 181 16.32 17.40 0.72
CA GLN A 181 16.15 16.48 -0.38
C GLN A 181 17.22 15.39 -0.28
N ILE A 182 16.83 14.11 -0.23
CA ILE A 182 17.76 12.97 -0.19
C ILE A 182 17.53 12.10 -1.44
N ASN A 183 18.55 11.96 -2.27
CA ASN A 183 18.52 11.24 -3.55
C ASN A 183 19.14 9.84 -3.42
N GLY A 184 18.89 8.95 -4.38
CA GLY A 184 19.46 7.60 -4.37
C GLY A 184 18.88 6.68 -3.29
N VAL A 185 17.67 6.97 -2.80
CA VAL A 185 16.97 6.17 -1.80
C VAL A 185 16.13 5.11 -2.53
N THR A 186 16.53 3.85 -2.45
CA THR A 186 15.83 2.75 -3.13
C THR A 186 14.67 2.18 -2.30
N SER A 187 14.86 2.12 -0.98
CA SER A 187 13.84 1.70 -0.01
C SER A 187 14.14 2.22 1.39
N ILE A 188 13.10 2.32 2.22
CA ILE A 188 13.23 2.60 3.66
C ILE A 188 12.37 1.58 4.41
N GLU A 189 12.92 0.94 5.44
CA GLU A 189 12.16 0.15 6.40
C GLU A 189 11.70 1.07 7.54
N LEU A 190 10.40 1.06 7.84
CA LEU A 190 9.82 1.86 8.92
C LEU A 190 9.56 1.02 10.16
N SER A 191 9.12 -0.23 9.98
CA SER A 191 8.94 -1.19 11.07
C SER A 191 9.13 -2.62 10.54
N ALA A 192 10.15 -3.31 11.04
CA ALA A 192 10.36 -4.72 10.73
C ALA A 192 9.23 -5.59 11.30
N THR A 193 8.80 -5.30 12.54
CA THR A 193 7.75 -6.04 13.27
C THR A 193 6.41 -5.96 12.56
N GLN A 194 5.98 -4.74 12.19
CA GLN A 194 4.72 -4.50 11.49
C GLN A 194 4.81 -4.71 9.98
N ARG A 195 6.00 -5.07 9.48
CA ARG A 195 6.31 -5.25 8.05
C ARG A 195 5.91 -4.03 7.21
N VAL A 196 6.32 -2.85 7.68
CA VAL A 196 6.06 -1.58 7.00
C VAL A 196 7.36 -1.03 6.42
N GLY A 197 7.32 -0.73 5.13
CA GLY A 197 8.43 -0.13 4.41
C GLY A 197 7.96 0.50 3.11
N LEU A 198 8.84 1.25 2.45
CA LEU A 198 8.50 2.00 1.25
C LEU A 198 9.58 1.93 0.19
N ARG A 199 9.21 2.26 -1.05
CA ARG A 199 10.08 2.46 -2.21
C ARG A 199 9.66 3.75 -2.91
N PRO A 200 10.44 4.83 -2.79
CA PRO A 200 10.04 6.11 -3.34
C PRO A 200 10.20 6.13 -4.87
N PHE A 201 9.30 6.81 -5.58
CA PHE A 201 9.47 7.14 -6.98
C PHE A 201 10.59 8.17 -7.16
N GLY A 202 11.32 8.07 -8.27
CA GLY A 202 12.51 8.90 -8.50
C GLY A 202 13.67 8.61 -7.55
N ASN A 203 13.59 7.56 -6.73
CA ASN A 203 14.58 7.18 -5.72
C ASN A 203 14.92 8.34 -4.78
N SER A 204 13.92 9.08 -4.30
CA SER A 204 14.18 10.27 -3.50
C SER A 204 13.06 10.60 -2.52
N ILE A 205 13.43 11.24 -1.41
CA ILE A 205 12.50 11.73 -0.38
C ILE A 205 12.82 13.18 0.01
N ARG A 206 11.88 13.84 0.67
CA ARG A 206 12.04 15.18 1.26
C ARG A 206 11.92 15.10 2.77
N MET A 207 13.05 15.04 3.46
CA MET A 207 13.07 15.04 4.91
C MET A 207 12.81 16.46 5.46
N ARG A 208 11.97 16.52 6.48
CA ARG A 208 11.58 17.70 7.23
C ARG A 208 12.06 17.56 8.67
N ARG A 209 11.68 18.53 9.51
CA ARG A 209 12.01 18.54 10.93
C ARG A 209 11.64 17.22 11.62
N ASN A 210 12.47 16.79 12.58
CA ASN A 210 12.20 15.62 13.43
C ASN A 210 11.91 14.30 12.68
N ARG A 211 12.66 14.00 11.62
CA ARG A 211 12.53 12.77 10.82
C ARG A 211 11.20 12.62 10.06
N ASP A 212 10.32 13.62 10.09
CA ASP A 212 9.18 13.64 9.18
C ASP A 212 9.71 13.67 7.74
N PHE A 213 9.05 13.00 6.81
CA PHE A 213 9.44 13.12 5.40
C PHE A 213 8.29 12.87 4.43
N ASP A 214 8.39 13.53 3.29
CA ASP A 214 7.45 13.37 2.18
C ASP A 214 8.06 12.47 1.11
N PHE A 215 7.21 11.66 0.47
CA PHE A 215 7.60 10.83 -0.64
C PHE A 215 6.42 10.55 -1.57
N ASP A 216 6.73 10.34 -2.84
CA ASP A 216 5.86 9.64 -3.78
C ASP A 216 6.37 8.23 -3.91
N GLY A 217 5.53 7.22 -4.15
CA GLY A 217 6.06 5.87 -4.28
C GLY A 217 5.09 4.74 -4.00
N ARG A 218 5.70 3.60 -3.64
CA ARG A 218 5.02 2.45 -3.10
C ARG A 218 5.26 2.35 -1.60
N LEU A 219 4.19 2.22 -0.83
CA LEU A 219 4.21 1.91 0.60
C LEU A 219 3.68 0.49 0.76
N PHE A 220 4.36 -0.31 1.57
CA PHE A 220 3.99 -1.69 1.87
C PHE A 220 3.67 -1.77 3.36
N ALA A 221 2.56 -2.42 3.70
CA ALA A 221 2.17 -2.64 5.10
C ALA A 221 1.51 -4.01 5.23
N GLY A 222 2.21 -4.94 5.89
CA GLY A 222 1.73 -6.32 6.01
C GLY A 222 1.50 -6.96 4.64
N PHE A 223 0.27 -7.43 4.40
CA PHE A 223 -0.17 -8.00 3.13
C PHE A 223 -0.89 -6.99 2.22
N THR A 224 -0.52 -5.72 2.31
CA THR A 224 -1.09 -4.67 1.45
C THR A 224 0.00 -3.80 0.83
N ALA A 225 -0.33 -3.20 -0.31
CA ALA A 225 0.53 -2.23 -0.97
C ALA A 225 -0.28 -1.03 -1.47
N PHE A 226 0.27 0.16 -1.28
CA PHE A 226 -0.28 1.43 -1.73
C PHE A 226 0.68 2.01 -2.77
N SER A 227 0.19 2.37 -3.95
CA SER A 227 0.96 3.10 -4.96
C SER A 227 0.34 4.46 -5.21
N GLY A 228 1.10 5.52 -5.00
CA GLY A 228 0.56 6.87 -5.05
C GLY A 228 1.62 7.96 -4.98
N LYS A 229 1.15 9.17 -4.67
CA LYS A 229 1.93 10.38 -4.50
C LYS A 229 1.41 11.16 -3.29
N ASP A 230 2.18 12.15 -2.86
CA ASP A 230 1.85 13.03 -1.75
C ASP A 230 1.62 12.21 -0.45
N PHE A 231 2.61 11.35 -0.12
CA PHE A 231 2.62 10.61 1.15
C PHE A 231 3.53 11.32 2.16
N HIS A 232 3.07 11.36 3.41
CA HIS A 232 3.70 12.09 4.51
C HIS A 232 3.91 11.16 5.70
N PHE A 233 5.15 10.78 5.95
CA PHE A 233 5.50 10.06 7.17
C PHE A 233 5.64 11.05 8.33
N GLU A 234 4.83 10.86 9.38
CA GLU A 234 4.84 11.66 10.61
C GLU A 234 5.48 10.83 11.73
N TYR A 235 6.72 11.14 12.08
CA TYR A 235 7.54 10.31 12.97
C TYR A 235 6.96 10.21 14.38
N ASP A 236 6.54 11.34 14.97
CA ASP A 236 6.03 11.35 16.34
C ASP A 236 4.76 10.51 16.49
N LYS A 237 3.82 10.64 15.55
CA LYS A 237 2.57 9.86 15.51
C LYS A 237 2.76 8.43 15.00
N PHE A 238 3.91 8.15 14.38
CA PHE A 238 4.26 6.88 13.77
C PHE A 238 3.22 6.37 12.76
N GLN A 239 2.89 7.25 11.81
CA GLN A 239 1.89 7.00 10.78
C GLN A 239 2.33 7.58 9.43
N VAL A 240 1.68 7.14 8.36
CA VAL A 240 1.80 7.73 7.02
C VAL A 240 0.44 8.29 6.61
N VAL A 241 0.36 9.60 6.40
CA VAL A 241 -0.80 10.24 5.76
C VAL A 241 -0.65 10.08 4.25
N MET A 242 -1.70 9.61 3.58
CA MET A 242 -1.71 9.31 2.15
C MET A 242 -2.79 10.14 1.46
N ASP A 243 -2.38 11.23 0.81
CA ASP A 243 -3.33 12.17 0.20
C ASP A 243 -3.81 11.71 -1.18
N SER A 244 -3.02 10.88 -1.89
CA SER A 244 -3.38 10.39 -3.22
C SER A 244 -2.83 8.99 -3.49
N VAL A 245 -3.57 7.95 -3.09
CA VAL A 245 -3.31 6.56 -3.47
C VAL A 245 -4.03 6.27 -4.79
N ARG A 246 -3.26 6.00 -5.85
CA ARG A 246 -3.83 5.56 -7.13
C ARG A 246 -4.34 4.13 -7.04
N PHE A 247 -3.56 3.26 -6.40
CA PHE A 247 -3.80 1.83 -6.35
C PHE A 247 -3.56 1.30 -4.93
N PHE A 248 -4.56 0.62 -4.37
CA PHE A 248 -4.48 -0.14 -3.12
C PHE A 248 -4.69 -1.62 -3.43
N ASP A 249 -3.64 -2.40 -3.23
CA ASP A 249 -3.55 -3.83 -3.48
C ASP A 249 -3.60 -4.61 -2.17
N VAL A 250 -4.35 -5.71 -2.19
CA VAL A 250 -4.45 -6.64 -1.06
C VAL A 250 -3.99 -8.03 -1.50
N PHE A 251 -3.19 -8.67 -0.66
CA PHE A 251 -2.71 -10.01 -0.85
C PHE A 251 -3.27 -10.89 0.27
N LEU A 252 -3.81 -12.06 -0.06
CA LEU A 252 -4.29 -13.02 0.94
C LEU A 252 -3.23 -14.08 1.19
N PRO A 253 -2.82 -14.31 2.45
CA PRO A 253 -1.85 -15.34 2.78
C PRO A 253 -2.41 -16.74 2.46
N THR A 254 -1.59 -17.59 1.84
CA THR A 254 -1.98 -18.96 1.48
C THR A 254 -1.81 -19.96 2.64
N GLY A 255 -1.13 -19.52 3.71
CA GLY A 255 -0.68 -20.40 4.81
C GLY A 255 0.64 -21.12 4.53
N GLU A 256 1.14 -21.04 3.30
CA GLU A 256 2.44 -21.61 2.94
C GLU A 256 3.58 -20.64 3.27
N VAL A 257 4.76 -21.20 3.49
CA VAL A 257 5.99 -20.46 3.71
C VAL A 257 6.98 -20.82 2.61
N SER A 258 7.50 -19.80 1.94
CA SER A 258 8.54 -19.96 0.93
C SER A 258 9.83 -20.57 1.50
N LYS A 259 10.73 -21.03 0.62
CA LYS A 259 12.06 -21.56 1.01
C LYS A 259 12.88 -20.59 1.87
N ASN A 260 12.59 -19.29 1.80
CA ASN A 260 13.29 -18.23 2.51
C ASN A 260 12.59 -17.83 3.82
N GLY A 261 11.58 -18.59 4.27
CA GLY A 261 10.85 -18.31 5.51
C GLY A 261 9.79 -17.22 5.41
N GLN A 262 9.54 -16.67 4.21
CA GLN A 262 8.51 -15.63 4.01
C GLN A 262 7.14 -16.26 3.69
N PRO A 263 6.04 -15.75 4.27
CA PRO A 263 4.69 -16.17 3.92
C PRO A 263 4.42 -15.97 2.43
N VAL A 264 3.79 -16.96 1.80
CA VAL A 264 3.28 -16.84 0.44
C VAL A 264 1.89 -16.20 0.51
N ALA A 265 1.64 -15.20 -0.33
CA ALA A 265 0.37 -14.53 -0.43
C ALA A 265 0.03 -14.27 -1.91
N ASN A 266 -1.26 -14.42 -2.24
CA ASN A 266 -1.76 -14.21 -3.59
C ASN A 266 -2.53 -12.89 -3.66
N SER A 267 -2.30 -12.11 -4.71
CA SER A 267 -3.11 -10.91 -4.97
C SER A 267 -4.56 -11.33 -5.17
N ILE A 268 -5.48 -10.57 -4.60
CA ILE A 268 -6.90 -10.71 -4.97
C ILE A 268 -7.10 -10.23 -6.42
N GLY A 269 -8.19 -10.67 -7.04
CA GLY A 269 -8.53 -10.37 -8.44
C GLY A 269 -9.00 -8.93 -8.68
N SER A 270 -9.09 -8.11 -7.64
CA SER A 270 -9.51 -6.71 -7.74
C SER A 270 -8.53 -5.77 -7.07
N ARG A 271 -8.69 -4.49 -7.38
CA ARG A 271 -7.92 -3.41 -6.79
C ARG A 271 -8.86 -2.29 -6.40
N ILE A 272 -8.55 -1.63 -5.29
CA ILE A 272 -9.22 -0.41 -4.88
C ILE A 272 -8.42 0.78 -5.42
N GLU A 273 -9.09 1.74 -6.05
CA GLU A 273 -8.48 2.89 -6.70
C GLU A 273 -8.93 4.21 -6.07
N HIS A 274 -8.08 5.24 -6.19
CA HIS A 274 -8.33 6.61 -5.71
C HIS A 274 -8.59 6.71 -4.19
N LEU A 275 -7.85 5.94 -3.40
CA LEU A 275 -7.95 5.97 -1.95
C LEU A 275 -7.20 7.19 -1.36
N THR A 276 -7.77 7.76 -0.31
CA THR A 276 -7.09 8.69 0.60
C THR A 276 -7.23 8.17 2.02
N GLY A 277 -6.23 8.36 2.87
CA GLY A 277 -6.28 7.75 4.19
C GLY A 277 -5.05 7.98 5.06
N VAL A 278 -5.02 7.29 6.18
CA VAL A 278 -3.89 7.25 7.10
C VAL A 278 -3.55 5.78 7.39
N LEU A 279 -2.29 5.42 7.20
CA LEU A 279 -1.73 4.17 7.68
C LEU A 279 -1.12 4.42 9.06
N LEU A 280 -1.72 3.85 10.10
CA LEU A 280 -1.11 3.78 11.42
C LEU A 280 -0.18 2.58 11.46
N ILE A 281 1.12 2.81 11.64
CA ILE A 281 2.13 1.75 11.63
C ILE A 281 2.08 1.00 12.95
N ASP A 282 2.15 1.74 14.05
CA ASP A 282 2.05 1.26 15.43
C ASP A 282 1.68 2.44 16.34
N ALA A 283 1.59 2.22 17.65
CA ALA A 283 1.43 3.29 18.62
C ALA A 283 2.68 4.23 18.64
N PRO A 284 2.51 5.54 18.89
CA PRO A 284 3.60 6.51 18.95
C PRO A 284 4.81 6.14 19.83
N ASN A 285 4.59 5.40 20.91
CA ASN A 285 5.61 4.95 21.88
C ASN A 285 5.92 3.45 21.79
N ASN A 286 5.59 2.83 20.65
CA ASN A 286 5.83 1.42 20.36
C ASN A 286 6.44 1.24 18.95
N LYS A 287 7.34 2.15 18.55
CA LYS A 287 7.96 2.12 17.20
C LYS A 287 8.76 0.84 16.95
N SER A 288 9.31 0.27 18.01
CA SER A 288 10.03 -1.02 17.99
C SER A 288 9.10 -2.24 17.89
N GLY A 289 7.79 -2.07 18.10
CA GLY A 289 6.84 -3.17 18.23
C GLY A 289 7.13 -4.03 19.48
N LYS A 290 7.62 -3.41 20.56
CA LYS A 290 7.90 -4.09 21.83
C LYS A 290 6.64 -4.72 22.43
N ASP A 291 5.53 -3.99 22.37
CA ASP A 291 4.21 -4.45 22.78
C ASP A 291 3.42 -4.93 21.56
N ASP A 292 2.86 -6.14 21.59
CA ASP A 292 2.01 -6.65 20.50
C ASP A 292 0.61 -6.07 20.62
N ILE A 293 0.32 -5.04 19.82
CA ILE A 293 -0.97 -4.34 19.82
C ILE A 293 -1.77 -4.80 18.60
N GLU A 294 -2.84 -5.56 18.88
CA GLU A 294 -3.57 -6.32 17.87
C GLU A 294 -4.24 -5.48 16.77
N ILE A 295 -4.35 -4.16 16.87
CA ILE A 295 -5.01 -3.37 15.81
C ILE A 295 -4.06 -2.99 14.67
N PHE A 296 -2.75 -3.01 14.92
CA PHE A 296 -1.73 -2.52 13.98
C PHE A 296 -1.17 -3.62 13.06
N PRO A 297 -0.63 -3.25 11.88
CA PRO A 297 -0.81 -1.94 11.24
C PRO A 297 -2.28 -1.76 10.81
N ASN A 298 -2.78 -0.53 10.82
CA ASN A 298 -4.18 -0.19 10.56
C ASN A 298 -4.31 0.86 9.46
N LEU A 299 -5.19 0.64 8.50
CA LEU A 299 -5.57 1.61 7.48
C LEU A 299 -6.92 2.25 7.83
N GLU A 300 -6.95 3.57 7.86
CA GLU A 300 -8.18 4.36 7.95
C GLU A 300 -8.35 5.16 6.66
N SER A 301 -9.30 4.76 5.81
CA SER A 301 -9.65 5.51 4.61
C SER A 301 -10.52 6.72 4.97
N LYS A 302 -10.36 7.85 4.28
CA LYS A 302 -11.08 9.11 4.60
C LYS A 302 -12.18 9.48 3.62
N GLU A 303 -11.98 9.21 2.33
CA GLU A 303 -12.88 9.61 1.25
C GLU A 303 -13.33 8.39 0.44
N PRO A 304 -14.39 8.51 -0.38
CA PRO A 304 -14.82 7.42 -1.25
C PRO A 304 -13.70 6.95 -2.18
N SER A 305 -13.63 5.64 -2.38
CA SER A 305 -12.71 4.97 -3.30
C SER A 305 -13.49 4.04 -4.24
N TYR A 306 -12.83 3.41 -5.20
CA TYR A 306 -13.54 2.76 -6.31
C TYR A 306 -12.96 1.39 -6.64
N VAL A 307 -13.84 0.45 -6.99
CA VAL A 307 -13.49 -0.82 -7.64
C VAL A 307 -14.05 -0.79 -9.06
N PHE A 308 -13.18 -1.02 -10.04
CA PHE A 308 -13.53 -1.04 -11.46
C PHE A 308 -13.53 -2.46 -12.01
N TYR A 309 -14.29 -2.67 -13.08
CA TYR A 309 -14.48 -3.96 -13.75
C TYR A 309 -14.20 -3.85 -15.27
N ASP A 310 -13.39 -2.88 -15.67
CA ASP A 310 -13.09 -2.54 -17.06
C ASP A 310 -11.98 -3.39 -17.69
N TYR A 311 -11.63 -4.50 -17.05
CA TYR A 311 -10.60 -5.42 -17.51
C TYR A 311 -11.05 -6.15 -18.78
N GLU A 312 -10.13 -6.32 -19.74
CA GLU A 312 -10.36 -7.14 -20.96
C GLU A 312 -10.83 -8.56 -20.63
N GLY A 313 -10.34 -9.14 -19.53
CA GLY A 313 -10.78 -10.46 -19.05
C GLY A 313 -12.23 -10.50 -18.58
N THR A 314 -12.83 -9.34 -18.27
CA THR A 314 -14.19 -9.21 -17.76
C THR A 314 -15.12 -8.80 -18.89
N LYS A 315 -15.66 -9.80 -19.59
CA LYS A 315 -16.56 -9.63 -20.75
C LYS A 315 -15.96 -8.74 -21.87
N GLY A 316 -14.66 -8.85 -22.13
CA GLY A 316 -14.01 -8.10 -23.21
C GLY A 316 -13.97 -6.59 -22.97
N GLY A 317 -13.89 -6.15 -21.70
CA GLY A 317 -13.87 -4.73 -21.36
C GLY A 317 -15.20 -4.01 -21.56
N ALA A 318 -16.33 -4.73 -21.52
CA ALA A 318 -17.66 -4.16 -21.76
C ALA A 318 -18.07 -3.06 -20.77
N TYR A 319 -17.44 -3.01 -19.59
CA TYR A 319 -17.80 -2.12 -18.48
C TYR A 319 -16.84 -0.93 -18.43
N THR A 320 -17.25 0.24 -18.91
CA THR A 320 -16.37 1.41 -18.92
C THR A 320 -16.31 2.09 -17.54
N ARG A 321 -15.10 2.40 -17.07
CA ARG A 321 -14.85 2.94 -15.71
C ARG A 321 -15.57 4.24 -15.36
N ASP A 322 -15.96 5.02 -16.35
CA ASP A 322 -16.67 6.30 -16.16
C ASP A 322 -18.15 6.12 -15.80
N SER A 323 -18.72 4.95 -16.09
CA SER A 323 -20.14 4.68 -15.93
C SER A 323 -20.46 3.35 -15.23
N PHE A 324 -19.47 2.44 -15.10
CA PHE A 324 -19.63 1.16 -14.43
C PHE A 324 -18.54 0.94 -13.38
N TYR A 325 -18.91 1.02 -12.11
CA TYR A 325 -18.00 0.86 -10.97
C TYR A 325 -18.77 0.63 -9.67
N PHE A 326 -18.06 0.12 -8.67
CA PHE A 326 -18.53 0.12 -7.30
C PHE A 326 -17.83 1.25 -6.53
N LYS A 327 -18.60 2.16 -5.94
CA LYS A 327 -18.11 3.27 -5.14
C LYS A 327 -18.15 2.88 -3.67
N LEU A 328 -16.98 2.78 -3.05
CA LEU A 328 -16.81 2.41 -1.65
C LEU A 328 -17.01 3.63 -0.75
N ASP A 329 -17.69 3.40 0.38
CA ASP A 329 -17.67 4.33 1.50
C ASP A 329 -16.30 4.29 2.21
N PRO A 330 -15.96 5.31 3.01
CA PRO A 330 -14.76 5.25 3.84
C PRO A 330 -14.77 4.02 4.77
N PHE A 331 -13.66 3.29 4.82
CA PHE A 331 -13.53 2.04 5.57
C PHE A 331 -12.26 1.98 6.43
N SER A 332 -12.22 1.03 7.36
CA SER A 332 -11.07 0.71 8.23
C SER A 332 -10.64 -0.73 8.02
N LEU A 333 -9.35 -0.96 7.80
CA LEU A 333 -8.76 -2.30 7.72
C LEU A 333 -7.65 -2.43 8.76
N LYS A 334 -7.93 -3.22 9.80
CA LYS A 334 -7.03 -3.49 10.91
C LYS A 334 -6.18 -4.73 10.61
N ARG A 335 -5.03 -4.86 11.28
CA ARG A 335 -4.15 -6.05 11.17
C ARG A 335 -3.77 -6.35 9.73
N LEU A 336 -3.24 -5.37 9.00
CA LEU A 336 -2.88 -5.60 7.60
C LEU A 336 -1.82 -6.72 7.44
N ASP A 337 -1.06 -7.02 8.50
CA ASP A 337 -0.09 -8.12 8.59
C ASP A 337 -0.71 -9.50 8.86
N LYS A 338 -2.00 -9.58 9.20
CA LYS A 338 -2.77 -10.81 9.50
C LYS A 338 -4.14 -10.81 8.81
N ILE A 339 -4.27 -10.08 7.70
CA ILE A 339 -5.52 -9.90 6.97
C ILE A 339 -6.09 -11.24 6.47
N ARG A 340 -7.42 -11.37 6.53
CA ARG A 340 -8.19 -12.54 6.10
C ARG A 340 -9.21 -12.14 5.05
N ALA A 341 -9.70 -13.12 4.30
CA ALA A 341 -10.79 -12.91 3.34
C ALA A 341 -12.05 -12.30 4.01
N SER A 342 -12.36 -12.70 5.24
CA SER A 342 -13.48 -12.18 6.02
C SER A 342 -13.31 -10.73 6.48
N ASP A 343 -12.09 -10.17 6.40
CA ASP A 343 -11.85 -8.77 6.72
C ASP A 343 -12.15 -7.85 5.52
N LEU A 344 -12.32 -8.43 4.31
CA LEU A 344 -12.56 -7.69 3.06
C LEU A 344 -14.06 -7.48 2.83
N GLU A 345 -14.64 -6.61 3.66
CA GLU A 345 -16.03 -6.19 3.57
C GLU A 345 -16.09 -4.67 3.39
N PHE A 346 -16.74 -4.21 2.31
CA PHE A 346 -16.80 -2.79 2.00
C PHE A 346 -18.22 -2.37 1.62
N ASP A 347 -18.81 -1.49 2.42
CA ASP A 347 -20.11 -0.89 2.09
C ASP A 347 -19.96 0.16 0.98
N GLY A 348 -20.99 0.30 0.14
CA GLY A 348 -20.97 1.32 -0.90
C GLY A 348 -22.16 1.27 -1.86
N GLU A 349 -21.94 1.78 -3.06
CA GLU A 349 -22.94 1.97 -4.10
C GLU A 349 -22.50 1.38 -5.43
N MET A 350 -23.40 0.61 -6.05
CA MET A 350 -23.21 0.08 -7.39
C MET A 350 -23.71 1.09 -8.43
N VAL A 351 -22.81 1.52 -9.32
CA VAL A 351 -23.14 2.33 -10.50
C VAL A 351 -22.94 1.44 -11.73
N SER A 352 -24.03 1.14 -12.45
CA SER A 352 -24.06 0.08 -13.47
C SER A 352 -24.36 0.58 -14.89
N ALA A 353 -23.88 1.77 -15.26
CA ALA A 353 -24.05 2.36 -16.59
C ALA A 353 -25.51 2.43 -17.08
N GLY A 354 -26.45 2.63 -16.15
CA GLY A 354 -27.88 2.68 -16.44
C GLY A 354 -28.54 1.32 -16.69
N ILE A 355 -27.81 0.20 -16.51
CA ILE A 355 -28.38 -1.15 -16.51
C ILE A 355 -29.41 -1.26 -15.39
N PHE A 356 -29.04 -0.91 -14.16
CA PHE A 356 -29.95 -0.76 -13.02
C PHE A 356 -29.85 0.65 -12.43
N PRO A 357 -30.84 1.10 -11.64
CA PRO A 357 -30.68 2.26 -10.77
C PRO A 357 -29.47 2.09 -9.85
N VAL A 358 -28.90 3.19 -9.37
CA VAL A 358 -27.88 3.10 -8.31
C VAL A 358 -28.52 2.49 -7.07
N PHE A 359 -27.89 1.47 -6.52
CA PHE A 359 -28.33 0.81 -5.29
C PHE A 359 -27.14 0.57 -4.37
N ARG A 360 -27.44 0.51 -3.06
CA ARG A 360 -26.44 0.23 -2.03
C ARG A 360 -26.28 -1.27 -1.85
N GLU A 361 -25.06 -1.69 -1.64
CA GLU A 361 -24.70 -3.08 -1.39
C GLU A 361 -23.40 -3.15 -0.59
N LYS A 362 -23.07 -4.33 -0.08
CA LYS A 362 -21.77 -4.65 0.50
C LYS A 362 -20.96 -5.49 -0.49
N LEU A 363 -19.77 -5.01 -0.78
CA LEU A 363 -18.81 -5.68 -1.61
C LEU A 363 -17.96 -6.64 -0.75
N LEU A 364 -17.84 -7.88 -1.23
CA LEU A 364 -17.20 -9.03 -0.59
C LEU A 364 -16.26 -9.74 -1.56
N LEU A 365 -15.36 -10.58 -1.04
CA LEU A 365 -14.53 -11.46 -1.85
C LEU A 365 -15.38 -12.59 -2.49
N GLN A 366 -15.23 -12.76 -3.80
CA GLN A 366 -15.93 -13.78 -4.61
C GLN A 366 -15.05 -15.00 -4.87
N GLU A 367 -15.63 -16.07 -5.42
CA GLU A 367 -14.91 -17.33 -5.72
C GLU A 367 -13.73 -17.14 -6.69
N ASP A 368 -13.84 -16.20 -7.63
CA ASP A 368 -12.77 -15.85 -8.57
C ASP A 368 -11.72 -14.89 -7.96
N THR A 369 -11.77 -14.71 -6.63
CA THR A 369 -10.94 -13.80 -5.82
C THR A 369 -11.15 -12.32 -6.13
N SER A 370 -12.11 -11.95 -6.97
CA SER A 370 -12.47 -10.55 -7.19
C SER A 370 -13.34 -10.03 -6.06
N LEU A 371 -13.40 -8.72 -5.96
CA LEU A 371 -14.30 -7.97 -5.11
C LEU A 371 -15.62 -7.77 -5.85
N GLY A 372 -16.74 -8.17 -5.25
CA GLY A 372 -18.04 -8.18 -5.90
C GLY A 372 -19.20 -8.42 -4.92
N PHE A 373 -20.37 -8.79 -5.40
CA PHE A 373 -21.53 -9.06 -4.54
C PHE A 373 -22.47 -10.08 -5.16
N ILE A 374 -23.34 -10.66 -4.33
CA ILE A 374 -24.51 -11.44 -4.73
C ILE A 374 -25.70 -10.88 -3.95
N THR A 375 -26.76 -10.49 -4.64
CA THR A 375 -27.92 -9.84 -4.03
C THR A 375 -29.21 -10.21 -4.75
N ASN A 376 -30.35 -10.07 -4.06
CA ASN A 376 -31.66 -10.28 -4.64
C ASN A 376 -32.33 -8.94 -4.90
N THR A 377 -32.94 -8.79 -6.08
CA THR A 377 -33.77 -7.62 -6.39
C THR A 377 -34.93 -7.51 -5.39
N PRO A 378 -35.45 -6.30 -5.13
CA PRO A 378 -36.68 -6.10 -4.36
C PRO A 378 -37.87 -6.88 -4.94
N ALA A 379 -38.98 -6.98 -4.18
CA ALA A 379 -40.17 -7.73 -4.60
C ALA A 379 -40.74 -7.27 -5.97
N GLY A 380 -40.61 -5.98 -6.29
CA GLY A 380 -40.99 -5.37 -7.57
C GLY A 380 -39.96 -5.51 -8.70
N GLY A 381 -38.77 -6.04 -8.43
CA GLY A 381 -37.64 -6.06 -9.34
C GLY A 381 -36.88 -4.74 -9.40
N PHE A 382 -35.85 -4.69 -10.24
CA PHE A 382 -35.21 -3.46 -10.67
C PHE A 382 -35.57 -3.12 -12.11
N PRO A 383 -35.93 -1.85 -12.40
CA PRO A 383 -36.08 -1.40 -13.77
C PRO A 383 -34.72 -1.53 -14.48
N THR A 384 -34.72 -2.08 -15.69
CA THR A 384 -33.51 -2.31 -16.47
C THR A 384 -33.38 -1.36 -17.64
N TYR A 385 -32.14 -0.96 -17.95
CA TYR A 385 -31.78 -0.14 -19.10
C TYR A 385 -32.64 1.12 -19.21
N GLN A 386 -32.55 1.96 -18.17
CA GLN A 386 -33.33 3.20 -18.05
C GLN A 386 -34.86 2.98 -18.08
N GLY A 387 -35.32 1.84 -17.57
CA GLY A 387 -36.74 1.51 -17.45
C GLY A 387 -37.37 0.91 -18.70
N LYS A 388 -36.57 0.51 -19.70
CA LYS A 388 -37.08 -0.23 -20.87
C LYS A 388 -37.61 -1.60 -20.51
N GLY A 389 -37.03 -2.24 -19.49
CA GLY A 389 -37.51 -3.52 -18.94
C GLY A 389 -37.52 -3.52 -17.43
N ASN A 390 -37.77 -4.69 -16.85
CA ASN A 390 -37.66 -4.94 -15.42
C ASN A 390 -37.06 -6.33 -15.18
N PHE A 391 -36.16 -6.45 -14.22
CA PHE A 391 -35.57 -7.73 -13.83
C PHE A 391 -35.88 -8.05 -12.37
N LYS A 392 -36.26 -9.29 -12.11
CA LYS A 392 -36.50 -9.81 -10.76
C LYS A 392 -35.75 -11.12 -10.57
N GLY A 393 -34.85 -11.16 -9.59
CA GLY A 393 -34.08 -12.36 -9.28
C GLY A 393 -32.80 -12.04 -8.51
N GLU A 394 -31.86 -12.97 -8.60
CA GLU A 394 -30.50 -12.79 -8.07
C GLU A 394 -29.65 -12.05 -9.10
N ILE A 395 -28.83 -11.12 -8.62
CA ILE A 395 -27.83 -10.38 -9.38
C ILE A 395 -26.49 -10.63 -8.71
N SER A 396 -25.45 -10.92 -9.49
CA SER A 396 -24.09 -11.04 -8.99
C SER A 396 -23.09 -10.25 -9.82
N LEU A 397 -22.06 -9.75 -9.15
CA LEU A 397 -20.94 -9.04 -9.75
C LEU A 397 -19.63 -9.68 -9.31
N SER A 398 -18.74 -9.94 -10.26
CA SER A 398 -17.35 -10.40 -10.07
C SER A 398 -16.54 -10.10 -11.34
N ASN A 399 -15.29 -10.53 -11.42
CA ASN A 399 -14.53 -10.46 -12.67
C ASN A 399 -15.08 -11.38 -13.77
N LYS A 400 -15.98 -12.32 -13.43
CA LYS A 400 -16.79 -13.06 -14.42
C LYS A 400 -17.82 -12.17 -15.12
N GLY A 401 -18.10 -10.96 -14.63
CA GLY A 401 -19.04 -9.99 -15.18
C GLY A 401 -20.24 -9.72 -14.27
N PHE A 402 -21.21 -8.97 -14.79
CA PHE A 402 -22.46 -8.66 -14.10
C PHE A 402 -23.55 -9.62 -14.57
N LEU A 403 -23.90 -10.56 -13.71
CA LEU A 403 -24.72 -11.71 -14.04
C LEU A 403 -26.07 -11.66 -13.31
N GLY A 404 -27.06 -12.38 -13.82
CA GLY A 404 -28.28 -12.60 -13.06
C GLY A 404 -29.04 -13.86 -13.43
N SER A 405 -29.77 -14.35 -12.44
CA SER A 405 -30.64 -15.52 -12.51
C SER A 405 -32.03 -15.11 -12.02
N GLY A 406 -33.02 -15.18 -12.90
CA GLY A 406 -34.36 -14.73 -12.60
C GLY A 406 -35.22 -14.47 -13.82
N THR A 407 -36.11 -13.48 -13.67
CA THR A 407 -37.13 -13.13 -14.65
C THR A 407 -36.88 -11.75 -15.23
N LEU A 408 -36.71 -11.67 -16.54
CA LEU A 408 -36.67 -10.43 -17.30
C LEU A 408 -38.04 -10.17 -17.95
N SER A 409 -38.53 -8.94 -17.84
CA SER A 409 -39.76 -8.47 -18.48
C SER A 409 -39.46 -7.32 -19.45
N TYR A 410 -39.95 -7.42 -20.69
CA TYR A 410 -39.76 -6.42 -21.74
C TYR A 410 -40.90 -6.50 -22.77
N LEU A 411 -41.61 -5.39 -23.04
CA LEU A 411 -42.69 -5.31 -24.05
C LEU A 411 -43.72 -6.45 -24.00
N GLY A 412 -44.13 -6.86 -22.79
CA GLY A 412 -45.07 -7.97 -22.59
C GLY A 412 -44.46 -9.37 -22.67
N ALA A 413 -43.18 -9.50 -23.02
CA ALA A 413 -42.41 -10.72 -22.87
C ALA A 413 -42.00 -10.93 -21.41
N VAL A 414 -42.03 -12.19 -20.99
CA VAL A 414 -41.51 -12.70 -19.71
C VAL A 414 -40.51 -13.79 -20.04
N VAL A 415 -39.27 -13.61 -19.59
CA VAL A 415 -38.12 -14.46 -19.90
C VAL A 415 -37.54 -15.01 -18.61
N HIS A 416 -37.54 -16.33 -18.45
CA HIS A 416 -36.97 -17.01 -17.28
C HIS A 416 -35.58 -17.57 -17.63
N SER A 417 -34.54 -17.02 -17.02
CA SER A 417 -33.14 -17.31 -17.34
C SER A 417 -32.30 -17.51 -16.07
N GLU A 418 -31.23 -18.31 -16.18
CA GLU A 418 -30.29 -18.59 -15.08
C GLU A 418 -28.88 -18.05 -15.35
N ASP A 419 -28.63 -17.50 -16.54
CA ASP A 419 -27.29 -17.17 -17.03
C ASP A 419 -27.26 -15.82 -17.79
N LEU A 420 -28.10 -14.87 -17.39
CA LEU A 420 -28.09 -13.53 -17.99
C LEU A 420 -26.75 -12.84 -17.72
N VAL A 421 -26.26 -12.15 -18.74
CA VAL A 421 -25.10 -11.27 -18.69
C VAL A 421 -25.56 -9.88 -19.05
N PHE A 422 -25.47 -8.96 -18.10
CA PHE A 422 -25.83 -7.56 -18.29
C PHE A 422 -24.61 -6.76 -18.71
N MET A 423 -24.61 -6.21 -19.92
CA MET A 423 -23.60 -5.25 -20.39
C MET A 423 -24.26 -3.91 -20.69
N PRO A 424 -23.51 -2.79 -20.67
CA PRO A 424 -24.09 -1.45 -20.80
C PRO A 424 -24.94 -1.21 -22.05
N LYS A 425 -24.69 -1.94 -23.15
CA LYS A 425 -25.42 -1.79 -24.42
C LYS A 425 -26.16 -3.05 -24.87
N GLN A 426 -26.04 -4.15 -24.13
CA GLN A 426 -26.50 -5.46 -24.54
C GLN A 426 -26.76 -6.35 -23.33
N LEU A 427 -27.81 -7.16 -23.38
CA LEU A 427 -28.05 -8.26 -22.45
C LEU A 427 -28.07 -9.56 -23.24
N THR A 428 -27.30 -10.55 -22.79
CA THR A 428 -27.26 -11.87 -23.43
C THR A 428 -27.53 -12.96 -22.43
N GLY A 429 -28.07 -14.10 -22.86
CA GLY A 429 -28.21 -15.28 -22.02
C GLY A 429 -28.98 -16.38 -22.73
N SER A 430 -29.29 -17.43 -21.99
CA SER A 430 -30.25 -18.45 -22.38
C SER A 430 -31.47 -18.42 -21.47
N ALA A 431 -32.63 -18.80 -21.99
CA ALA A 431 -33.86 -18.83 -21.22
C ALA A 431 -34.50 -20.20 -21.33
N LYS A 432 -34.88 -20.76 -20.18
CA LYS A 432 -35.66 -22.00 -20.13
C LYS A 432 -37.02 -21.79 -20.78
N GLU A 433 -37.60 -20.61 -20.53
CA GLU A 433 -38.88 -20.21 -21.10
C GLU A 433 -38.86 -18.75 -21.56
N PHE A 434 -39.44 -18.54 -22.73
CA PHE A 434 -39.81 -17.23 -23.27
C PHE A 434 -41.32 -17.21 -23.51
N ASN A 435 -42.01 -16.28 -22.88
CA ASN A 435 -43.46 -16.13 -22.98
C ASN A 435 -43.81 -14.71 -23.40
N LEU A 436 -44.35 -14.53 -24.60
CA LEU A 436 -44.87 -13.25 -25.10
C LEU A 436 -46.39 -13.25 -25.06
N ALA A 437 -46.96 -12.31 -24.31
CA ALA A 437 -48.40 -12.13 -24.26
C ALA A 437 -48.94 -11.51 -25.55
N GLU A 438 -50.12 -11.95 -25.98
CA GLU A 438 -50.81 -11.35 -27.11
C GLU A 438 -51.24 -9.92 -26.78
N THR A 439 -50.97 -8.99 -27.69
CA THR A 439 -51.47 -7.61 -27.64
C THR A 439 -52.23 -7.31 -28.92
N ARG A 440 -53.49 -6.91 -28.80
CA ARG A 440 -54.31 -6.47 -29.95
C ARG A 440 -54.90 -5.11 -29.66
N THR A 441 -54.27 -4.09 -30.21
CA THR A 441 -54.72 -2.69 -30.16
C THR A 441 -54.77 -2.12 -31.58
N ALA A 442 -55.39 -0.96 -31.77
CA ALA A 442 -55.44 -0.31 -33.09
C ALA A 442 -54.05 0.10 -33.64
N GLU A 443 -53.05 0.23 -32.76
CA GLU A 443 -51.71 0.73 -33.08
C GLU A 443 -50.64 -0.38 -33.06
N LEU A 444 -50.91 -1.51 -32.40
CA LEU A 444 -49.96 -2.60 -32.17
C LEU A 444 -50.68 -3.95 -32.12
N GLU A 445 -50.26 -4.87 -32.99
CA GLU A 445 -50.72 -6.26 -33.04
C GLU A 445 -49.51 -7.21 -32.87
N VAL A 446 -49.41 -7.84 -31.71
CA VAL A 446 -48.34 -8.78 -31.37
C VAL A 446 -48.95 -10.13 -31.04
N PRO A 447 -48.57 -11.21 -31.75
CA PRO A 447 -49.11 -12.54 -31.47
C PRO A 447 -48.57 -13.09 -30.15
N LYS A 448 -49.33 -14.01 -29.54
CA LYS A 448 -48.77 -14.86 -28.49
C LYS A 448 -47.62 -15.68 -29.07
N ALA A 449 -46.50 -15.74 -28.35
CA ALA A 449 -45.38 -16.63 -28.68
C ALA A 449 -44.86 -17.33 -27.43
N HIS A 450 -44.56 -18.61 -27.54
CA HIS A 450 -43.92 -19.41 -26.49
C HIS A 450 -42.67 -20.09 -27.05
N GLY A 451 -41.57 -20.04 -26.30
CA GLY A 451 -40.33 -20.72 -26.65
C GLY A 451 -39.72 -21.41 -25.43
N VAL A 452 -39.18 -22.60 -25.65
CA VAL A 452 -38.45 -23.38 -24.64
C VAL A 452 -36.98 -23.48 -25.05
N ASP A 453 -36.07 -23.33 -24.10
CA ASP A 453 -34.62 -23.37 -24.30
C ASP A 453 -34.15 -22.46 -25.43
N VAL A 454 -34.39 -21.15 -25.29
CA VAL A 454 -34.05 -20.16 -26.29
C VAL A 454 -32.77 -19.41 -25.94
N GLN A 455 -32.14 -18.79 -26.94
CA GLN A 455 -31.06 -17.84 -26.74
C GLN A 455 -31.59 -16.41 -26.84
N ILE A 456 -31.15 -15.54 -25.94
CA ILE A 456 -31.54 -14.14 -25.84
C ILE A 456 -30.34 -13.25 -26.16
N ASP A 457 -30.56 -12.29 -27.06
CA ASP A 457 -29.70 -11.12 -27.26
C ASP A 457 -30.59 -9.88 -27.32
N TRP A 458 -30.58 -9.09 -26.25
CA TRP A 458 -31.34 -7.86 -26.15
C TRP A 458 -30.41 -6.67 -26.29
N GLN A 459 -30.70 -5.82 -27.28
CA GLN A 459 -30.01 -4.58 -27.56
C GLN A 459 -30.94 -3.41 -27.17
N PRO A 460 -31.00 -3.03 -25.89
CA PRO A 460 -32.02 -2.12 -25.35
C PRO A 460 -31.98 -0.74 -26.02
N TYR A 461 -30.81 -0.23 -26.40
CA TYR A 461 -30.69 1.08 -27.05
C TYR A 461 -30.93 1.05 -28.56
N LEU A 462 -31.08 -0.15 -29.13
CA LEU A 462 -31.54 -0.37 -30.50
C LEU A 462 -32.97 -0.93 -30.53
N ASP A 463 -33.66 -0.92 -29.37
CA ASP A 463 -35.06 -1.32 -29.22
C ASP A 463 -35.37 -2.70 -29.81
N SER A 464 -34.41 -3.63 -29.75
CA SER A 464 -34.51 -4.93 -30.41
C SER A 464 -34.10 -6.06 -29.48
N MET A 465 -34.99 -7.02 -29.24
CA MET A 465 -34.68 -8.28 -28.55
C MET A 465 -34.75 -9.44 -29.55
N TYR A 466 -33.60 -10.05 -29.81
CA TYR A 466 -33.46 -11.24 -30.63
C TYR A 466 -33.62 -12.47 -29.75
N VAL A 467 -34.59 -13.33 -30.11
CA VAL A 467 -34.90 -14.57 -29.40
C VAL A 467 -34.75 -15.69 -30.41
N THR A 468 -33.74 -16.54 -30.23
CA THR A 468 -33.43 -17.62 -31.18
C THR A 468 -33.80 -18.97 -30.57
N SER A 469 -34.66 -19.71 -31.25
CA SER A 469 -35.02 -21.09 -30.88
C SER A 469 -33.81 -22.01 -31.03
N LYS A 470 -33.57 -22.89 -30.05
CA LYS A 470 -32.55 -23.94 -30.17
C LYS A 470 -33.14 -25.20 -30.83
N GLU A 471 -33.45 -26.22 -30.04
CA GLU A 471 -33.95 -27.49 -30.54
C GLU A 471 -35.43 -27.42 -30.92
N ALA A 472 -36.27 -26.98 -29.98
CA ALA A 472 -37.71 -26.82 -30.15
C ALA A 472 -38.04 -25.50 -30.89
N PRO A 473 -38.97 -25.52 -31.86
CA PRO A 473 -39.46 -24.29 -32.48
C PRO A 473 -40.35 -23.49 -31.51
N PHE A 474 -40.52 -22.20 -31.78
CA PHE A 474 -41.53 -21.39 -31.09
C PHE A 474 -42.94 -21.90 -31.41
N GLU A 475 -43.84 -21.84 -30.45
CA GLU A 475 -45.29 -21.98 -30.64
C GLU A 475 -45.91 -20.59 -30.76
N LEU A 476 -46.64 -20.35 -31.84
CA LEU A 476 -47.24 -19.06 -32.16
C LEU A 476 -48.77 -19.14 -32.13
N PHE A 477 -49.40 -18.02 -31.76
CA PHE A 477 -50.85 -17.85 -31.64
C PHE A 477 -51.48 -18.77 -30.57
N GLN A 478 -52.80 -18.61 -30.33
CA GLN A 478 -53.46 -19.29 -29.21
C GLN A 478 -53.62 -20.81 -29.39
N GLU A 479 -53.72 -21.29 -30.63
CA GLU A 479 -54.02 -22.70 -30.93
C GLU A 479 -52.78 -23.61 -30.99
N GLY A 480 -51.56 -23.07 -30.90
CA GLY A 480 -50.31 -23.86 -30.88
C GLY A 480 -50.01 -24.62 -32.18
N LEU A 481 -50.79 -24.39 -33.24
CA LEU A 481 -50.66 -25.09 -34.54
C LEU A 481 -49.57 -24.50 -35.44
N HIS A 482 -49.15 -23.26 -35.17
CA HIS A 482 -48.14 -22.57 -35.95
C HIS A 482 -46.83 -22.56 -35.19
N THR A 483 -45.77 -23.04 -35.84
CA THR A 483 -44.45 -23.08 -35.23
C THR A 483 -43.40 -22.39 -36.09
N LEU A 484 -42.38 -21.83 -35.44
CA LEU A 484 -41.26 -21.19 -36.11
C LEU A 484 -39.94 -21.69 -35.52
N LYS A 485 -39.08 -22.25 -36.36
CA LYS A 485 -37.67 -22.48 -36.02
C LYS A 485 -36.83 -21.35 -36.61
N GLY A 486 -36.08 -20.65 -35.76
CA GLY A 486 -35.25 -19.52 -36.17
C GLY A 486 -35.20 -18.44 -35.10
N THR A 487 -35.22 -17.18 -35.54
CA THR A 487 -35.11 -16.02 -34.66
C THR A 487 -36.37 -15.17 -34.76
N LEU A 488 -36.95 -14.85 -33.60
CA LEU A 488 -37.93 -13.78 -33.44
C LEU A 488 -37.20 -12.50 -33.03
N ILE A 489 -37.68 -11.36 -33.51
CA ILE A 489 -37.16 -10.05 -33.14
C ILE A 489 -38.34 -9.28 -32.53
N LEU A 490 -38.26 -8.97 -31.24
CA LEU A 490 -39.26 -8.19 -30.53
C LEU A 490 -38.83 -6.72 -30.47
N THR A 491 -39.66 -5.85 -31.05
CA THR A 491 -39.45 -4.40 -31.08
C THR A 491 -40.67 -3.66 -30.50
N PRO A 492 -40.56 -2.37 -30.13
CA PRO A 492 -41.72 -1.58 -29.69
C PRO A 492 -42.86 -1.51 -30.71
N GLY A 493 -42.56 -1.71 -32.01
CA GLY A 493 -43.55 -1.74 -33.09
C GLY A 493 -44.17 -3.11 -33.33
N GLY A 494 -43.76 -4.14 -32.58
CA GLY A 494 -44.19 -5.52 -32.73
C GLY A 494 -43.04 -6.49 -32.93
#